data_AF-A0A9W3A654-F1
#
_entry.id   AF-A0A9W3A654-F1
#
_cell.length_a   1.000
_cell.length_b   1.000
_cell.length_c   1.000
_cell.angle_alpha   90.00
_cell.angle_beta   90.00
_cell.angle_gamma   90.00
#
_symmetry.space_group_name_H-M   'P 1'
#
loop_
_entity.id
_entity.type
_entity.pdbx_description
1 polymer ?
#
loop_
_entity_poly.entity_id
_entity_poly.type
_entity_poly.pdbx_seq_one_letter_code
_entity_poly.pdbx_strand_id
1 'polypeptide(L)'
;MKMVTDRCLIPVYIETIESSLKRDPAVKAVLTLGYTEKDAIETATLLKEETVPLSSDVLLERLSKEMKCPVNPHCIKTKSLVTKKDLDHLGELKERNN
;
A
#
# COMPACT_ATOMS: atom_id res chain seq x y z
N MET A 1 11.83 -48.28 -0.74
CA MET A 1 10.79 -47.35 -0.27
C MET A 1 11.19 -45.94 -0.65
N LYS A 2 10.62 -45.37 -1.71
CA LYS A 2 10.84 -43.97 -2.10
C LYS A 2 9.79 -43.15 -1.36
N MET A 3 10.21 -42.32 -0.41
CA MET A 3 9.33 -41.42 0.32
C MET A 3 8.90 -40.30 -0.64
N VAL A 4 7.66 -40.39 -1.12
CA VAL A 4 7.02 -39.33 -1.88
C VAL A 4 6.74 -38.21 -0.88
N THR A 5 7.51 -37.13 -0.94
CA THR A 5 7.18 -35.91 -0.20
C THR A 5 6.25 -35.12 -1.09
N ASP A 6 5.01 -35.59 -1.25
CA ASP A 6 3.95 -34.78 -1.80
C ASP A 6 3.73 -33.61 -0.85
N ARG A 7 4.36 -32.47 -1.17
CA ARG A 7 4.16 -31.21 -0.46
C ARG A 7 2.77 -30.69 -0.80
N CYS A 8 1.75 -31.31 -0.21
CA CYS A 8 0.40 -30.77 -0.16
C CYS A 8 0.38 -29.56 0.78
N LEU A 9 0.88 -28.42 0.31
CA LEU A 9 0.91 -27.12 1.01
C LEU A 9 -0.05 -26.12 0.35
N ILE A 10 -1.29 -26.48 0.07
CA ILE A 10 -2.13 -25.64 -0.82
C ILE A 10 -3.61 -25.65 -0.41
N PRO A 11 -3.94 -25.43 0.88
CA PRO A 11 -4.94 -24.38 1.17
C PRO A 11 -4.62 -23.51 2.40
N VAL A 12 -4.08 -24.08 3.48
CA VAL A 12 -3.87 -23.40 4.78
C VAL A 12 -2.82 -22.28 4.68
N TYR A 13 -1.85 -22.44 3.79
CA TYR A 13 -0.79 -21.45 3.56
C TYR A 13 -1.34 -20.15 2.97
N ILE A 14 -2.32 -20.24 2.06
CA ILE A 14 -2.91 -19.05 1.41
C ILE A 14 -3.70 -18.24 2.45
N GLU A 15 -4.52 -18.91 3.28
CA GLU A 15 -5.32 -18.26 4.32
C GLU A 15 -4.45 -17.56 5.39
N THR A 16 -3.29 -18.14 5.73
CA THR A 16 -2.33 -17.54 6.67
C THR A 16 -1.56 -16.37 6.07
N ILE A 17 -1.30 -16.37 4.77
CA ILE A 17 -0.68 -15.23 4.09
C ILE A 17 -1.67 -14.07 3.97
N GLU A 18 -2.91 -14.31 3.55
CA GLU A 18 -3.93 -13.26 3.42
C GLU A 18 -4.17 -12.56 4.76
N SER A 19 -4.30 -13.32 5.84
CA SER A 19 -4.48 -12.76 7.19
C SER A 19 -3.26 -11.99 7.70
N SER A 20 -2.05 -12.37 7.27
CA SER A 20 -0.82 -11.63 7.57
C SER A 20 -0.73 -10.32 6.78
N LEU A 21 -0.99 -10.38 5.47
CA LEU A 21 -0.96 -9.23 4.57
C LEU A 21 -2.05 -8.20 4.91
N LYS A 22 -3.22 -8.65 5.36
CA LYS A 22 -4.31 -7.76 5.82
C LYS A 22 -3.92 -6.88 7.00
N ARG A 23 -2.97 -7.33 7.83
CA ARG A 23 -2.44 -6.56 8.97
C ARG A 23 -1.27 -5.67 8.58
N ASP A 24 -0.69 -5.88 7.41
CA ASP A 24 0.50 -5.19 6.95
C ASP A 24 0.26 -3.68 6.79
N PRO A 25 1.17 -2.82 7.29
CA PRO A 25 1.03 -1.38 7.16
C PRO A 25 0.96 -0.89 5.71
N ALA A 26 1.70 -1.52 4.78
CA ALA A 26 1.72 -1.14 3.38
C ALA A 26 0.37 -1.43 2.70
N VAL A 27 -0.23 -2.60 2.98
CA VAL A 27 -1.57 -2.96 2.49
C VAL A 27 -2.62 -2.00 3.06
N LYS A 28 -2.54 -1.66 4.35
CA LYS A 28 -3.44 -0.67 4.95
C LYS A 28 -3.32 0.72 4.31
N ALA A 29 -2.10 1.16 3.99
CA ALA A 29 -1.90 2.43 3.31
C ALA A 29 -2.59 2.44 1.93
N VAL A 30 -2.44 1.37 1.16
CA VAL A 30 -3.08 1.22 -0.15
C VAL A 30 -4.62 1.18 -0.04
N LEU A 31 -5.15 0.49 0.98
CA LEU A 31 -6.59 0.50 1.27
C LEU A 31 -7.11 1.90 1.60
N THR A 32 -6.35 2.69 2.38
CA THR A 32 -6.72 4.09 2.69
C THR A 32 -6.72 4.98 1.45
N LEU A 33 -5.95 4.62 0.42
CA LEU A 33 -5.92 5.31 -0.87
C LEU A 33 -7.11 4.95 -1.78
N GLY A 34 -7.98 4.03 -1.37
CA GLY A 34 -9.22 3.69 -2.08
C GLY A 34 -9.12 2.49 -3.02
N TYR A 35 -8.04 1.72 -2.94
CA TYR A 35 -7.92 0.43 -3.60
C TYR A 35 -8.71 -0.65 -2.87
N THR A 36 -9.13 -1.69 -3.59
CA THR A 36 -9.86 -2.80 -2.96
C THR A 36 -8.92 -3.68 -2.15
N GLU A 37 -9.44 -4.28 -1.09
CA GLU A 37 -8.68 -5.24 -0.28
C GLU A 37 -8.20 -6.41 -1.13
N LYS A 38 -9.06 -6.92 -1.99
CA LYS A 38 -8.74 -8.02 -2.90
C LYS A 38 -7.52 -7.68 -3.76
N ASP A 39 -7.54 -6.52 -4.41
CA ASP A 39 -6.44 -6.10 -5.28
C ASP A 39 -5.13 -5.92 -4.50
N ALA A 40 -5.20 -5.28 -3.33
CA ALA A 40 -4.03 -5.05 -2.51
C ALA A 40 -3.40 -6.37 -1.99
N ILE A 41 -4.23 -7.33 -1.59
CA ILE A 41 -3.78 -8.64 -1.09
C ILE A 41 -3.22 -9.51 -2.23
N GLU A 42 -3.88 -9.54 -3.40
CA GLU A 42 -3.39 -10.25 -4.58
C GLU A 42 -2.01 -9.75 -5.00
N THR A 43 -1.87 -8.43 -5.17
CA THR A 43 -0.60 -7.82 -5.56
C THR A 43 0.48 -8.01 -4.49
N ALA A 44 0.13 -7.89 -3.20
CA ALA A 44 1.06 -8.16 -2.10
C ALA A 44 1.54 -9.61 -2.07
N THR A 45 0.65 -10.56 -2.35
CA THR A 45 0.99 -11.98 -2.43
C THR A 45 1.97 -12.24 -3.57
N LEU A 46 1.71 -11.67 -4.74
CA LEU A 46 2.62 -11.76 -5.90
C LEU A 46 3.99 -11.18 -5.60
N LEU A 47 4.08 -10.00 -4.98
CA LEU A 47 5.37 -9.41 -4.59
C LEU A 47 6.13 -10.31 -3.62
N LYS A 48 5.43 -10.99 -2.70
CA LYS A 48 6.02 -11.92 -1.75
C LYS A 48 6.54 -13.18 -2.42
N GLU A 49 5.86 -13.68 -3.45
CA GLU A 49 6.33 -14.77 -4.31
C GLU A 49 7.55 -14.37 -5.16
N GLU A 50 7.55 -13.13 -5.67
CA GLU A 50 8.69 -12.53 -6.38
C GLU A 50 9.86 -12.17 -5.42
N THR A 51 9.73 -12.43 -4.12
CA THR A 51 10.69 -12.07 -3.05
C THR A 51 11.02 -10.58 -2.99
N VAL A 52 10.12 -9.75 -3.51
CA VAL A 52 10.22 -8.29 -3.49
C VAL A 52 9.76 -7.79 -2.12
N PRO A 53 10.48 -6.84 -1.49
CA PRO A 53 10.04 -6.25 -0.24
C PRO A 53 8.70 -5.55 -0.41
N LEU A 54 7.79 -5.84 0.53
CA LEU A 54 6.47 -5.23 0.59
C LEU A 54 6.59 -3.81 1.14
N SER A 55 6.39 -2.82 0.26
CA SER A 55 6.31 -1.40 0.60
C SER A 55 5.07 -0.79 -0.04
N SER A 56 4.55 0.30 0.54
CA SER A 56 3.39 1.02 0.01
C SER A 56 3.65 1.51 -1.41
N ASP A 57 4.85 2.01 -1.68
CA ASP A 57 5.22 2.55 -3.00
C ASP A 57 5.27 1.46 -4.06
N VAL A 58 5.84 0.29 -3.72
CA VAL A 58 5.95 -0.86 -4.62
C VAL A 58 4.57 -1.44 -4.91
N LEU A 59 3.70 -1.55 -3.90
CA LEU A 59 2.32 -1.98 -4.10
C LEU A 59 1.56 -1.02 -5.03
N LEU A 60 1.69 0.29 -4.82
CA LEU A 60 1.04 1.30 -5.66
C LEU A 60 1.57 1.28 -7.09
N GLU A 61 2.88 1.17 -7.27
CA GLU A 61 3.49 1.05 -8.59
C GLU A 61 2.93 -0.17 -9.34
N ARG A 62 2.81 -1.31 -8.64
CA ARG A 62 2.33 -2.55 -9.25
C ARG A 62 0.83 -2.50 -9.57
N LEU A 63 0.02 -1.99 -8.65
CA LEU A 63 -1.41 -1.75 -8.88
C LEU A 63 -1.65 -0.76 -10.02
N SER A 64 -0.82 0.28 -10.14
CA SER A 64 -0.87 1.23 -11.25
C SER A 64 -0.49 0.58 -12.59
N LYS A 65 0.48 -0.34 -12.61
CA LYS A 65 0.86 -1.11 -13.82
C LYS A 65 -0.24 -2.08 -14.25
N GLU A 66 -0.97 -2.65 -13.31
CA GLU A 66 -2.10 -3.55 -13.56
C GLU A 66 -3.39 -2.81 -13.97
N MET A 67 -3.34 -1.49 -14.19
CA MET A 67 -4.50 -0.63 -14.52
C MET A 67 -5.65 -0.71 -13.48
N LYS A 68 -5.36 -1.16 -12.26
CA LYS A 68 -6.36 -1.21 -11.19
C LYS A 68 -6.57 0.22 -10.68
N CYS A 69 -7.70 0.82 -11.03
CA CYS A 69 -8.07 2.15 -10.54
C CYS A 69 -8.67 2.03 -9.13
N PRO A 70 -8.36 2.95 -8.21
CA PRO A 70 -9.04 2.99 -6.92
C PRO A 70 -10.54 3.13 -7.16
N VAL A 71 -11.32 2.22 -6.59
CA VAL A 71 -12.79 2.19 -6.74
C VAL A 71 -13.41 3.44 -6.13
N ASN A 72 -12.71 4.11 -5.22
CA ASN A 72 -13.15 5.35 -4.61
C ASN A 72 -12.03 6.41 -4.64
N PRO A 73 -11.92 7.23 -5.70
CA PRO A 73 -10.89 8.26 -5.82
C PRO A 73 -11.04 9.41 -4.81
N HIS A 74 -12.10 9.42 -3.98
CA HIS A 74 -12.44 10.54 -3.10
C HIS A 74 -11.69 10.60 -1.75
N CYS A 75 -10.78 9.67 -1.44
CA CYS A 75 -10.20 9.59 -0.09
C CYS A 75 -8.76 10.11 0.06
N ILE A 76 -8.23 10.88 -0.91
CA ILE A 76 -6.98 11.62 -0.67
C ILE A 76 -7.31 12.89 0.14
N LYS A 77 -7.58 12.71 1.44
CA LYS A 77 -7.36 13.78 2.42
C LYS A 77 -5.86 13.88 2.68
N THR A 78 -5.08 14.25 1.67
CA THR A 78 -3.78 14.87 1.94
C THR A 78 -4.10 16.19 2.63
N LYS A 79 -4.00 16.20 3.95
CA LYS A 79 -3.84 17.42 4.73
C LYS A 79 -2.47 18.02 4.38
N SER A 80 -2.32 18.48 3.16
CA SER A 80 -1.28 19.44 2.75
C SER A 80 -1.70 20.11 1.45
N LEU A 81 -2.91 20.65 1.41
CA LEU A 81 -3.13 21.81 0.56
C LEU A 81 -2.46 22.98 1.28
N VAL A 82 -1.12 23.04 1.22
CA VAL A 82 -0.39 24.27 1.51
C VAL A 82 -0.79 25.20 0.39
N THR A 83 -1.73 26.09 0.68
CA THR A 83 -2.09 27.14 -0.27
C THR A 83 -0.92 28.13 -0.28
N LYS A 84 -0.65 28.78 -1.43
CA LYS A 84 0.44 29.78 -1.53
C LYS A 84 0.37 30.85 -0.42
N LYS A 85 -0.84 31.16 0.06
CA LYS A 85 -1.08 32.08 1.18
C LYS A 85 -0.47 31.63 2.51
N ASP A 86 -0.36 30.32 2.76
CA ASP A 86 0.23 29.79 3.99
C ASP A 86 1.76 30.00 4.06
N LEU A 87 2.42 30.17 2.89
CA LEU A 87 3.85 30.47 2.81
C LEU A 87 4.15 31.96 3.05
N ASP A 88 3.27 32.86 2.59
CA ASP A 88 3.47 34.31 2.74
C ASP A 88 3.45 34.75 4.22
N HIS A 89 2.59 34.14 5.05
CA HIS A 89 2.54 34.42 6.49
C HIS A 89 3.81 34.01 7.27
N LEU A 90 4.60 33.06 6.74
CA LEU A 90 5.85 32.63 7.36
C LEU A 90 6.98 33.64 7.14
N GLY A 91 6.93 34.39 6.03
CA GLY A 91 7.89 35.46 5.73
C GLY A 91 7.78 36.64 6.69
N GLU A 92 6.55 37.06 7.01
CA GLU A 92 6.31 38.23 7.88
C GLU A 92 6.75 38.01 9.34
N LEU A 93 6.73 36.77 9.84
CA LEU A 93 7.19 36.44 11.18
C LEU A 93 8.71 36.58 11.34
N LYS A 94 9.47 36.39 10.25
CA LYS A 94 10.93 36.58 10.24
C LYS A 94 11.32 38.06 10.25
N GLU A 95 10.49 38.92 9.67
CA GLU A 95 10.77 40.36 9.52
C GLU A 95 10.54 41.15 10.82
N ARG A 96 9.63 40.72 11.69
CA ARG A 96 9.34 41.41 12.98
C ARG A 96 10.35 41.13 14.10
N ASN A 97 11.42 40.38 13.81
CA ASN A 97 12.46 39.98 14.79
C ASN A 97 13.82 40.65 14.51
N ASN A 98 13.83 41.72 13.71
CA ASN A 98 15.03 42.51 13.41
C ASN A 98 14.80 43.98 13.75
#